data_AF-A0A1A8AP04-F1
#
_entry.id   AF-A0A1A8AP04-F1
#
_cell.length_a   1.000
_cell.length_b   1.000
_cell.length_c   1.000
_cell.angle_alpha   90.00
_cell.angle_beta   90.00
_cell.angle_gamma   90.00
#
_symmetry.space_group_name_H-M   'P 1'
#
loop_
_entity.id
_entity.type
_entity.pdbx_description
1 polymer ?
#
loop_
_entity_poly.entity_id
_entity_poly.type
_entity_poly.pdbx_seq_one_letter_code
_entity_poly.pdbx_strand_id
1 'polypeptide(L)'
;MSKRKAPQESLNEGITDFLVELANYEKNVNRAIHKYNAYRKAASTIAKYPNKIKSGEEAKKLDGVGAKIAEKIDEFLQTGKLRKLEKIRNDDTSSSINFLTRVTGIGPAAARKFFEEGVKTLDDLKKVEHKLNHHQKIGLKYFEEFEKRIPRAEMEKMETLILGELTEIDTEYIGTICGSYRRGAASSGDIDILLTHPKYTSQTEKQPKLLHAVVEHLESVGFVTDTLSKGDTKFMGVCQLQPSDDDEEEYLHRRIDIRLIPKDQYYCGVLYFTGSDIFNKNMRTHALEKGFTLNEYTIRPLGVTGVAGEPLLVDSEKDIFDYIQYKYREPKDRSE
;
A
#
# COMPACT_ATOMS: atom_id res chain seq x y z
N MET A 1 -16.18 -20.52 -24.53
CA MET A 1 -15.57 -21.25 -23.40
C MET A 1 -14.31 -20.51 -22.94
N SER A 2 -14.48 -19.53 -22.06
CA SER A 2 -13.37 -18.77 -21.49
C SER A 2 -12.78 -19.58 -20.34
N LYS A 3 -11.56 -20.08 -20.51
CA LYS A 3 -10.81 -20.75 -19.45
C LYS A 3 -10.52 -19.70 -18.38
N ARG A 4 -11.30 -19.69 -17.29
CA ARG A 4 -10.94 -19.00 -16.04
C ARG A 4 -9.54 -19.47 -15.68
N LYS A 5 -8.54 -18.59 -15.79
CA LYS A 5 -7.22 -18.81 -15.19
C LYS A 5 -7.47 -18.93 -13.69
N ALA A 6 -7.25 -20.11 -13.13
CA ALA A 6 -7.22 -20.31 -11.69
C ALA A 6 -6.24 -19.30 -11.07
N PRO A 7 -6.47 -18.85 -9.81
CA PRO A 7 -5.45 -18.09 -9.09
C PRO A 7 -4.19 -18.95 -9.10
N GLN A 8 -3.11 -18.41 -9.65
CA GLN A 8 -1.85 -19.13 -9.75
C GLN A 8 -1.33 -19.30 -8.31
N GLU A 9 -1.47 -20.51 -7.74
CA GLU A 9 -0.72 -20.89 -6.54
C GLU A 9 0.74 -20.48 -6.78
N SER A 10 1.28 -19.64 -5.89
CA SER A 10 2.64 -19.16 -6.02
C SER A 10 3.57 -20.36 -5.87
N LEU A 11 4.38 -20.65 -6.91
CA LEU A 11 5.29 -21.81 -6.94
C LEU A 11 6.23 -21.89 -5.72
N ASN A 12 6.44 -20.75 -5.06
CA ASN A 12 7.35 -20.56 -3.94
C ASN A 12 6.64 -19.94 -2.72
N GLU A 13 5.32 -20.11 -2.57
CA GLU A 13 4.49 -19.47 -1.53
C GLU A 13 5.07 -19.62 -0.12
N GLY A 14 5.43 -20.84 0.29
CA GLY A 14 6.03 -21.06 1.61
C GLY A 14 7.33 -20.28 1.84
N ILE A 15 8.13 -20.07 0.78
CA ILE A 15 9.35 -19.24 0.86
C ILE A 15 8.97 -17.77 1.01
N THR A 16 8.03 -17.29 0.19
CA THR A 16 7.59 -15.88 0.25
C THR A 16 6.94 -15.54 1.58
N ASP A 17 6.16 -16.45 2.15
CA ASP A 17 5.45 -16.26 3.41
C ASP A 17 6.41 -16.10 4.58
N PHE A 18 7.41 -16.98 4.71
CA PHE A 18 8.37 -16.86 5.80
C PHE A 18 9.21 -15.58 5.66
N LEU A 19 9.53 -15.15 4.43
CA LEU A 19 10.24 -13.90 4.18
C LEU A 19 9.38 -12.69 4.56
N VAL A 20 8.09 -12.71 4.27
CA VAL A 20 7.14 -11.66 4.69
C VAL A 20 7.00 -11.64 6.22
N GLU A 21 6.92 -12.80 6.87
CA GLU A 21 6.88 -12.88 8.33
C GLU A 21 8.15 -12.32 8.97
N LEU A 22 9.34 -12.68 8.44
CA LEU A 22 10.61 -12.09 8.87
C LEU A 22 10.66 -10.58 8.62
N ALA A 23 10.14 -10.11 7.48
CA ALA A 23 10.07 -8.68 7.20
C ALA A 23 9.26 -7.97 8.29
N ASN A 24 8.05 -8.46 8.56
CA ASN A 24 7.16 -7.89 9.58
C ASN A 24 7.80 -7.88 10.96
N TYR A 25 8.47 -8.97 11.35
CA TYR A 25 9.24 -9.02 12.59
C TYR A 25 10.34 -7.94 12.64
N GLU A 26 11.14 -7.79 11.59
CA GLU A 26 12.21 -6.79 11.58
C GLU A 26 11.64 -5.36 11.63
N LYS A 27 10.48 -5.09 11.02
CA LYS A 27 9.80 -3.79 11.07
C LYS A 27 9.18 -3.52 12.45
N ASN A 28 8.42 -4.46 12.97
CA ASN A 28 7.55 -4.25 14.12
C ASN A 28 8.29 -4.42 15.44
N VAL A 29 9.16 -5.43 15.53
CA VAL A 29 9.87 -5.75 16.79
C VAL A 29 11.23 -5.08 16.82
N ASN A 30 12.07 -5.30 15.80
CA ASN A 30 13.43 -4.77 15.75
C ASN A 30 13.51 -3.32 15.26
N ARG A 31 12.43 -2.77 14.69
CA ARG A 31 12.39 -1.42 14.10
C ARG A 31 13.46 -1.18 13.04
N ALA A 32 13.87 -2.25 12.33
CA ALA A 32 14.93 -2.26 11.34
C ALA A 32 14.37 -2.15 9.91
N ILE A 33 14.04 -0.93 9.47
CA ILE A 33 13.35 -0.69 8.19
C ILE A 33 14.14 -1.18 6.95
N HIS A 34 15.47 -1.09 6.97
CA HIS A 34 16.31 -1.58 5.88
C HIS A 34 16.22 -3.10 5.72
N LYS A 35 16.16 -3.84 6.83
CA LYS A 35 15.99 -5.31 6.81
C LYS A 35 14.58 -5.70 6.36
N TYR A 36 13.55 -4.97 6.83
CA TYR A 36 12.18 -5.14 6.33
C TYR A 36 12.11 -5.00 4.81
N ASN A 37 12.71 -3.93 4.26
CA ASN A 37 12.73 -3.70 2.82
C ASN A 37 13.52 -4.79 2.08
N ALA A 38 14.64 -5.27 2.63
CA ALA A 38 15.43 -6.35 2.03
C ALA A 38 14.63 -7.67 1.93
N TYR A 39 13.95 -8.08 3.01
CA TYR A 39 13.11 -9.27 2.98
C TYR A 39 11.90 -9.13 2.03
N ARG A 40 11.25 -7.96 2.00
CA ARG A 40 10.16 -7.68 1.05
C ARG A 40 10.63 -7.72 -0.41
N LYS A 41 11.81 -7.17 -0.72
CA LYS A 41 12.42 -7.23 -2.05
C LYS A 41 12.70 -8.67 -2.48
N ALA A 42 13.28 -9.47 -1.57
CA ALA A 42 13.53 -10.90 -1.81
C ALA A 42 12.22 -11.67 -2.06
N ALA A 43 11.20 -11.46 -1.21
CA ALA A 43 9.89 -12.09 -1.36
C ALA A 43 9.22 -11.72 -2.71
N SER A 44 9.24 -10.45 -3.09
CA SER A 44 8.72 -9.97 -4.39
C SER A 44 9.42 -10.63 -5.58
N THR A 45 10.74 -10.74 -5.52
CA THR A 45 11.53 -11.34 -6.60
C THR A 45 11.27 -12.83 -6.72
N ILE A 46 11.18 -13.54 -5.59
CA ILE A 46 10.89 -14.97 -5.54
C ILE A 46 9.44 -15.27 -5.97
N ALA A 47 8.47 -14.43 -5.61
CA ALA A 47 7.07 -14.58 -6.01
C ALA A 47 6.88 -14.57 -7.54
N LYS A 48 7.71 -13.80 -8.26
CA LYS A 48 7.70 -13.71 -9.73
C LYS A 48 8.57 -14.74 -10.42
N TYR A 49 9.40 -15.47 -9.68
CA TYR A 49 10.31 -16.44 -10.25
C TYR A 49 9.50 -17.60 -10.86
N PRO A 50 9.66 -17.91 -12.17
CA PRO A 50 8.75 -18.80 -12.89
C PRO A 50 8.93 -20.29 -12.58
N ASN A 51 9.89 -20.64 -11.71
CA ASN A 51 10.20 -22.01 -11.35
C ASN A 51 10.12 -22.20 -9.83
N LYS A 52 9.88 -23.45 -9.41
CA LYS A 52 10.03 -23.83 -8.01
C LYS A 52 11.51 -23.84 -7.64
N ILE A 53 11.90 -23.04 -6.64
CA ILE A 53 13.27 -22.94 -6.14
C ILE A 53 13.66 -24.25 -5.45
N LYS A 54 14.86 -24.76 -5.76
CA LYS A 54 15.36 -26.04 -5.24
C LYS A 54 16.54 -25.89 -4.27
N SER A 55 17.16 -24.71 -4.21
CA SER A 55 18.22 -24.42 -3.24
C SER A 55 18.38 -22.93 -2.99
N GLY A 56 19.03 -22.59 -1.89
CA GLY A 56 19.46 -21.23 -1.57
C GLY A 56 20.43 -20.68 -2.63
N GLU A 57 21.34 -21.50 -3.15
CA GLU A 57 22.26 -21.09 -4.23
C GLU A 57 21.54 -20.78 -5.55
N GLU A 58 20.42 -21.45 -5.86
CA GLU A 58 19.56 -21.04 -6.97
C GLU A 58 18.92 -19.67 -6.68
N ALA A 59 18.32 -19.51 -5.49
CA ALA A 59 17.65 -18.28 -5.09
C ALA A 59 18.59 -17.07 -5.05
N LYS A 60 19.85 -17.27 -4.64
CA LYS A 60 20.89 -16.23 -4.51
C LYS A 60 21.29 -15.58 -5.84
N LYS A 61 20.95 -16.20 -6.97
CA LYS A 61 21.11 -15.61 -8.31
C LYS A 61 20.08 -14.52 -8.60
N LEU A 62 19.01 -14.46 -7.82
CA LEU A 62 17.94 -13.48 -7.96
C LEU A 62 18.33 -12.18 -7.25
N ASP A 63 18.02 -11.05 -7.87
CA ASP A 63 18.26 -9.73 -7.27
C ASP A 63 17.51 -9.61 -5.92
N GLY A 64 18.19 -9.03 -4.93
CA GLY A 64 17.67 -8.90 -3.56
C GLY A 64 17.83 -10.14 -2.67
N VAL A 65 18.30 -11.29 -3.19
CA VAL A 65 18.55 -12.50 -2.38
C VAL A 65 20.04 -12.63 -2.04
N GLY A 66 20.41 -12.19 -0.84
CA GLY A 66 21.78 -12.34 -0.32
C GLY A 66 22.05 -13.69 0.36
N ALA A 67 23.32 -13.95 0.72
CA ALA A 67 23.76 -15.20 1.36
C ALA A 67 22.92 -15.59 2.60
N LYS A 68 22.62 -14.64 3.49
CA LYS A 68 21.80 -14.90 4.69
C LYS A 68 20.35 -15.28 4.39
N ILE A 69 19.81 -14.89 3.23
CA ILE A 69 18.46 -15.29 2.81
C ILE A 69 18.53 -16.67 2.16
N ALA A 70 19.53 -16.91 1.31
CA ALA A 70 19.81 -18.21 0.72
C ALA A 70 19.94 -19.32 1.78
N GLU A 71 20.72 -19.10 2.83
CA GLU A 71 20.85 -20.04 3.96
C GLU A 71 19.51 -20.38 4.62
N LYS A 72 18.60 -19.41 4.73
CA LYS A 72 17.25 -19.63 5.32
C LYS A 72 16.35 -20.41 4.38
N ILE A 73 16.50 -20.18 3.06
CA ILE A 73 15.79 -20.93 2.04
C ILE A 73 16.25 -22.40 2.08
N ASP A 74 17.55 -22.67 2.20
CA ASP A 74 18.06 -24.03 2.36
C ASP A 74 17.53 -24.70 3.62
N GLU A 75 17.54 -24.02 4.78
CA GLU A 75 16.95 -24.55 6.01
C GLU A 75 15.45 -24.86 5.84
N PHE A 76 14.70 -23.96 5.21
CA PHE A 76 13.27 -24.13 4.96
C PHE A 76 12.98 -25.29 3.99
N LEU A 77 13.75 -25.42 2.91
CA LEU A 77 13.58 -26.51 1.94
C LEU A 77 13.91 -27.88 2.55
N GLN A 78 14.88 -27.94 3.48
CA GLN A 78 15.26 -29.18 4.15
C GLN A 78 14.29 -29.60 5.25
N THR A 79 13.74 -28.64 6.00
CA THR A 79 12.99 -28.92 7.24
C THR A 79 11.51 -28.57 7.18
N GLY A 80 11.08 -27.84 6.16
CA GLY A 80 9.73 -27.25 6.05
C GLY A 80 9.48 -26.09 7.02
N LYS A 81 10.48 -25.69 7.83
CA LYS A 81 10.35 -24.67 8.88
C LYS A 81 11.62 -23.81 8.96
N LEU A 82 11.56 -22.75 9.76
CA LEU A 82 12.73 -21.92 10.06
C LEU A 82 12.85 -21.74 11.57
N ARG A 83 13.94 -22.24 12.17
CA ARG A 83 14.18 -22.20 13.63
C ARG A 83 14.12 -20.79 14.19
N LYS A 84 14.57 -19.79 13.41
CA LYS A 84 14.46 -18.38 13.79
C LYS A 84 13.01 -17.94 13.95
N LEU A 85 12.11 -18.33 13.04
CA LEU A 85 10.69 -17.98 13.14
C LEU A 85 10.00 -18.75 14.26
N GLU A 86 10.32 -20.03 14.47
CA GLU A 86 9.79 -20.79 15.60
C GLU A 86 10.15 -20.10 16.93
N LYS A 87 11.38 -19.59 17.08
CA LYS A 87 11.77 -18.81 18.26
C LYS A 87 11.00 -17.49 18.37
N ILE A 88 10.76 -16.80 17.25
CA ILE A 88 10.00 -15.53 17.23
C ILE A 88 8.53 -15.76 17.62
N ARG A 89 7.90 -16.81 17.10
CA ARG A 89 6.50 -17.17 17.38
C ARG A 89 6.30 -17.53 18.86
N ASN A 90 7.30 -18.15 19.47
CA ASN A 90 7.32 -18.51 20.89
C ASN A 90 7.74 -17.36 21.82
N ASP A 91 8.08 -16.17 21.30
CA ASP A 91 8.37 -14.99 22.11
C ASP A 91 7.11 -14.13 22.26
N ASP A 92 6.52 -14.15 23.45
CA ASP A 92 5.30 -13.41 23.80
C ASP A 92 5.38 -11.91 23.44
N THR A 93 6.57 -11.32 23.58
CA THR A 93 6.81 -9.90 23.23
C THR A 93 6.63 -9.68 21.73
N SER A 94 7.27 -10.50 20.91
CA SER A 94 7.21 -10.42 19.46
C SER A 94 5.80 -10.67 18.93
N SER A 95 5.12 -11.70 19.45
CA SER A 95 3.76 -12.04 19.06
C SER A 95 2.76 -10.93 19.40
N SER A 96 2.86 -10.37 20.61
CA SER A 96 1.98 -9.27 21.05
C SER A 96 2.24 -7.98 20.25
N ILE A 97 3.50 -7.60 20.04
CA ILE A 97 3.83 -6.40 19.26
C ILE A 97 3.34 -6.53 17.82
N ASN A 98 3.59 -7.67 17.17
CA ASN A 98 3.10 -7.92 15.81
C ASN A 98 1.57 -7.85 15.74
N PHE A 99 0.88 -8.44 16.71
CA PHE A 99 -0.56 -8.41 16.79
C PHE A 99 -1.10 -6.97 16.89
N LEU A 100 -0.60 -6.18 17.85
CA LEU A 100 -1.07 -4.81 18.06
C LEU A 100 -0.81 -3.91 16.85
N THR A 101 0.29 -4.14 16.10
CA THR A 101 0.57 -3.36 14.89
C THR A 101 -0.38 -3.62 13.72
N ARG A 102 -1.25 -4.64 13.80
CA ARG A 102 -2.32 -4.88 12.81
C ARG A 102 -3.44 -3.84 12.94
N VAL A 103 -3.64 -3.26 14.14
CA VAL A 103 -4.58 -2.17 14.36
C VAL A 103 -4.05 -0.90 13.68
N THR A 104 -4.76 -0.40 12.68
CA THR A 104 -4.34 0.83 11.97
C THR A 104 -4.22 2.00 12.96
N GLY A 105 -3.14 2.77 12.83
CA GLY A 105 -2.77 3.83 13.79
C GLY A 105 -1.86 3.36 14.93
N ILE A 106 -1.68 2.05 15.13
CA ILE A 106 -0.70 1.51 16.08
C ILE A 106 0.58 1.10 15.33
N GLY A 107 1.60 1.96 15.40
CA GLY A 107 2.93 1.64 14.88
C GLY A 107 3.81 0.87 15.89
N PRO A 108 5.01 0.41 15.47
CA PRO A 108 5.94 -0.37 16.31
C PRO A 108 6.24 0.25 17.68
N ALA A 109 6.38 1.58 17.74
CA ALA A 109 6.64 2.28 18.99
C ALA A 109 5.44 2.26 19.94
N ALA A 110 4.23 2.48 19.42
CA ALA A 110 3.01 2.43 20.23
C ALA A 110 2.70 1.01 20.68
N ALA A 111 2.85 0.00 19.81
CA ALA A 111 2.67 -1.41 20.15
C ALA A 111 3.60 -1.86 21.29
N ARG A 112 4.88 -1.47 21.24
CA ARG A 112 5.84 -1.75 22.33
C ARG A 112 5.44 -1.09 23.64
N LYS A 113 5.05 0.19 23.59
CA LYS A 113 4.56 0.92 24.77
C LYS A 113 3.33 0.23 25.39
N PHE A 114 2.34 -0.15 24.57
CA PHE A 114 1.16 -0.86 25.05
C PHE A 114 1.52 -2.21 25.67
N PHE A 115 2.42 -2.97 25.04
CA PHE A 115 2.91 -4.23 25.59
C PHE A 115 3.58 -4.07 26.96
N GLU A 116 4.43 -3.05 27.12
CA GLU A 116 5.09 -2.69 28.40
C GLU A 116 4.06 -2.29 29.47
N GLU A 117 2.91 -1.74 29.08
CA GLU A 117 1.77 -1.47 29.95
C GLU A 117 0.83 -2.67 30.17
N GLY A 118 1.20 -3.86 29.68
CA GLY A 118 0.45 -5.10 29.86
C GLY A 118 -0.68 -5.35 28.85
N VAL A 119 -0.82 -4.49 27.83
CA VAL A 119 -1.84 -4.63 26.77
C VAL A 119 -1.31 -5.57 25.69
N LYS A 120 -1.94 -6.73 25.50
CA LYS A 120 -1.49 -7.75 24.54
C LYS A 120 -2.56 -8.19 23.54
N THR A 121 -3.83 -7.96 23.87
CA THR A 121 -4.99 -8.44 23.10
C THR A 121 -5.90 -7.28 22.68
N LEU A 122 -6.88 -7.56 21.79
CA LEU A 122 -7.91 -6.57 21.43
C LEU A 122 -8.77 -6.19 22.64
N ASP A 123 -9.07 -7.15 23.52
CA ASP A 123 -9.87 -6.88 24.71
C ASP A 123 -9.11 -6.00 25.70
N ASP A 124 -7.79 -6.12 25.78
CA ASP A 124 -6.98 -5.19 26.56
C ASP A 124 -7.00 -3.79 25.95
N LEU A 125 -6.90 -3.67 24.62
CA LEU A 125 -7.01 -2.39 23.92
C LEU A 125 -8.36 -1.71 24.17
N LYS A 126 -9.47 -2.47 24.16
CA LYS A 126 -10.81 -1.96 24.50
C LYS A 126 -10.88 -1.42 25.93
N LYS A 127 -10.24 -2.09 26.89
CA LYS A 127 -10.18 -1.62 28.30
C LYS A 127 -9.38 -0.32 28.45
N VAL A 128 -8.39 -0.09 27.57
CA VAL A 128 -7.57 1.13 27.58
C VAL A 128 -7.93 2.11 26.46
N GLU A 129 -9.15 2.07 25.93
CA GLU A 129 -9.56 2.90 24.79
C GLU A 129 -9.32 4.41 25.03
N HIS A 130 -9.43 4.86 26.28
CA HIS A 130 -9.11 6.24 26.68
C HIS A 130 -7.64 6.66 26.44
N LYS A 131 -6.72 5.71 26.34
CA LYS A 131 -5.29 5.94 26.00
C LYS A 131 -5.03 5.96 24.49
N LEU A 132 -6.00 5.53 23.68
CA LEU A 132 -5.87 5.50 22.23
C LEU A 132 -6.12 6.90 21.64
N ASN A 133 -5.34 7.26 20.63
CA ASN A 133 -5.66 8.44 19.83
C ASN A 133 -6.84 8.15 18.88
N HIS A 134 -7.37 9.20 18.24
CA HIS A 134 -8.53 9.10 17.34
C HIS A 134 -8.38 8.03 16.26
N HIS A 135 -7.26 8.01 15.53
CA HIS A 135 -6.98 7.01 14.50
C HIS A 135 -7.00 5.60 15.10
N GLN A 136 -6.31 5.38 16.22
CA GLN A 136 -6.25 4.07 16.89
C GLN A 136 -7.62 3.58 17.35
N LYS A 137 -8.50 4.47 17.83
CA LYS A 137 -9.87 4.10 18.20
C LYS A 137 -10.67 3.59 17.01
N ILE A 138 -10.63 4.29 15.88
CA ILE A 138 -11.30 3.84 14.66
C ILE A 138 -10.66 2.54 14.14
N GLY A 139 -9.32 2.43 14.22
CA GLY A 139 -8.61 1.21 13.85
C GLY A 139 -8.99 0.01 14.72
N LEU A 140 -9.27 0.22 15.99
CA LEU A 140 -9.79 -0.81 16.90
C LEU A 140 -11.25 -1.14 16.59
N LYS A 141 -12.09 -0.13 16.35
CA LYS A 141 -13.52 -0.26 16.01
C LYS A 141 -13.73 -1.18 14.81
N TYR A 142 -12.94 -1.02 13.75
CA TYR A 142 -13.08 -1.73 12.48
C TYR A 142 -11.99 -2.78 12.23
N PHE A 143 -11.32 -3.26 13.28
CA PHE A 143 -10.16 -4.15 13.15
C PHE A 143 -10.43 -5.36 12.23
N GLU A 144 -11.51 -6.11 12.51
CA GLU A 144 -11.88 -7.31 11.74
C GLU A 144 -12.30 -7.00 10.30
N GLU A 145 -12.94 -5.84 10.07
CA GLU A 145 -13.41 -5.43 8.75
C GLU A 145 -12.25 -4.98 7.85
N PHE A 146 -11.25 -4.28 8.41
CA PHE A 146 -10.07 -3.81 7.68
C PHE A 146 -9.12 -4.92 7.27
N GLU A 147 -9.21 -6.11 7.87
CA GLU A 147 -8.43 -7.28 7.44
C GLU A 147 -9.08 -8.04 6.27
N LYS A 148 -10.37 -7.79 6.00
CA LYS A 148 -11.08 -8.42 4.89
C LYS A 148 -10.81 -7.69 3.60
N ARG A 149 -10.46 -8.46 2.55
CA ARG A 149 -10.27 -7.91 1.22
C ARG A 149 -11.59 -7.45 0.59
N ILE A 150 -11.48 -6.51 -0.33
CA ILE A 150 -12.58 -5.93 -1.09
C ILE A 150 -12.64 -6.63 -2.46
N PRO A 151 -13.68 -7.41 -2.78
CA PRO A 151 -13.85 -7.99 -4.11
C PRO A 151 -13.86 -6.91 -5.20
N ARG A 152 -13.35 -7.24 -6.39
CA ARG A 152 -13.32 -6.27 -7.50
C ARG A 152 -14.70 -5.72 -7.88
N ALA A 153 -15.74 -6.55 -7.82
CA ALA A 153 -17.11 -6.11 -8.08
C ALA A 153 -17.60 -5.03 -7.08
N GLU A 154 -17.19 -5.14 -5.82
CA GLU A 154 -17.47 -4.11 -4.80
C GLU A 154 -16.68 -2.81 -5.10
N MET A 155 -15.42 -2.93 -5.54
CA MET A 155 -14.63 -1.78 -6.00
C MET A 155 -15.26 -1.07 -7.19
N GLU A 156 -15.85 -1.80 -8.15
CA GLU A 156 -16.53 -1.24 -9.33
C GLU A 156 -17.81 -0.47 -8.92
N LYS A 157 -18.56 -0.97 -7.93
CA LYS A 157 -19.69 -0.23 -7.34
C LYS A 157 -19.23 1.06 -6.66
N MET A 158 -18.17 1.00 -5.85
CA MET A 158 -17.60 2.19 -5.21
C MET A 158 -17.05 3.20 -6.22
N GLU A 159 -16.35 2.75 -7.27
CA GLU A 159 -15.88 3.62 -8.36
C GLU A 159 -17.05 4.37 -9.01
N THR A 160 -18.12 3.65 -9.35
CA THR A 160 -19.30 4.24 -9.99
C THR A 160 -19.93 5.32 -9.10
N LEU A 161 -20.11 5.04 -7.81
CA LEU A 161 -20.62 6.01 -6.83
C LEU A 161 -19.71 7.24 -6.75
N ILE A 162 -18.41 7.04 -6.47
CA ILE A 162 -17.47 8.14 -6.25
C ILE A 162 -17.39 9.05 -7.48
N LEU A 163 -17.29 8.48 -8.69
CA LEU A 163 -17.19 9.28 -9.91
C LEU A 163 -18.51 10.01 -10.22
N GLY A 164 -19.66 9.42 -9.90
CA GLY A 164 -20.96 10.09 -9.96
C GLY A 164 -21.02 11.28 -9.02
N GLU A 165 -20.71 11.08 -7.74
CA GLU A 165 -20.72 12.14 -6.72
C GLU A 165 -19.73 13.28 -7.03
N LEU A 166 -18.54 12.97 -7.58
CA LEU A 166 -17.60 14.01 -8.01
C LEU A 166 -18.19 14.92 -9.10
N THR A 167 -19.01 14.36 -9.99
CA THR A 167 -19.66 15.10 -11.08
C THR A 167 -20.72 16.05 -10.55
N GLU A 168 -21.46 15.66 -9.50
CA GLU A 168 -22.45 16.51 -8.83
C GLU A 168 -21.81 17.71 -8.09
N ILE A 169 -20.59 17.54 -7.57
CA ILE A 169 -19.87 18.62 -6.87
C ILE A 169 -19.33 19.66 -7.86
N ASP A 170 -18.54 19.21 -8.84
CA ASP A 170 -17.97 20.06 -9.90
C ASP A 170 -17.52 19.16 -11.05
N THR A 171 -18.09 19.34 -12.25
CA THR A 171 -17.74 18.58 -13.46
C THR A 171 -16.27 18.70 -13.89
N GLU A 172 -15.53 19.67 -13.34
CA GLU A 172 -14.09 19.83 -13.60
C GLU A 172 -13.20 18.88 -12.76
N TYR A 173 -13.75 18.19 -11.75
CA TYR A 173 -13.01 17.15 -11.04
C TYR A 173 -12.69 15.96 -11.94
N ILE A 174 -11.48 15.43 -11.79
CA ILE A 174 -11.10 14.14 -12.34
C ILE A 174 -10.63 13.25 -11.20
N GLY A 175 -11.44 12.23 -10.90
CA GLY A 175 -11.10 11.12 -10.02
C GLY A 175 -10.49 9.96 -10.80
N THR A 176 -9.47 9.31 -10.26
CA THR A 176 -8.90 8.06 -10.80
C THR A 176 -8.68 7.07 -9.67
N ILE A 177 -9.40 5.95 -9.69
CA ILE A 177 -9.17 4.86 -8.74
C ILE A 177 -7.84 4.20 -9.08
N CYS A 178 -6.91 4.19 -8.12
CA CYS A 178 -5.52 3.78 -8.27
C CYS A 178 -5.27 2.45 -7.54
N GLY A 179 -4.10 2.31 -6.90
CA GLY A 179 -3.77 1.16 -6.06
C GLY A 179 -3.81 -0.17 -6.80
N SER A 180 -4.12 -1.24 -6.06
CA SER A 180 -4.28 -2.59 -6.63
C SER A 180 -5.40 -2.68 -7.65
N TYR A 181 -6.43 -1.84 -7.54
CA TYR A 181 -7.56 -1.83 -8.46
C TYR A 181 -7.12 -1.49 -9.89
N ARG A 182 -6.35 -0.40 -10.05
CA ARG A 182 -5.78 0.01 -11.34
C ARG A 182 -4.76 -0.97 -11.91
N ARG A 183 -4.12 -1.77 -11.05
CA ARG A 183 -3.27 -2.90 -11.46
C ARG A 183 -4.07 -4.16 -11.84
N GLY A 184 -5.40 -4.09 -11.88
CA GLY A 184 -6.24 -5.21 -12.31
C GLY A 184 -6.35 -6.34 -11.28
N ALA A 185 -6.12 -6.07 -10.00
CA ALA A 185 -6.28 -7.10 -8.97
C ALA A 185 -7.75 -7.56 -8.87
N ALA A 186 -7.94 -8.86 -8.60
CA ALA A 186 -9.26 -9.46 -8.38
C ALA A 186 -9.89 -9.05 -7.03
N SER A 187 -9.07 -8.55 -6.10
CA SER A 187 -9.51 -7.92 -4.86
C SER A 187 -8.50 -6.86 -4.42
N SER A 188 -8.98 -5.84 -3.69
CA SER A 188 -8.20 -4.73 -3.13
C SER A 188 -8.15 -4.78 -1.59
N GLY A 189 -7.19 -4.09 -0.98
CA GLY A 189 -7.14 -3.95 0.48
C GLY A 189 -7.98 -2.77 0.95
N ASP A 190 -7.97 -1.71 0.15
CA ASP A 190 -8.60 -0.42 0.36
C ASP A 190 -8.90 0.22 -1.00
N ILE A 191 -9.50 1.41 -0.96
CA ILE A 191 -9.74 2.24 -2.14
C ILE A 191 -8.84 3.48 -2.13
N ASP A 192 -8.06 3.62 -3.20
CA ASP A 192 -7.13 4.73 -3.42
C ASP A 192 -7.67 5.63 -4.54
N ILE A 193 -7.99 6.90 -4.25
CA ILE A 193 -8.52 7.84 -5.25
C ILE A 193 -7.53 8.98 -5.46
N LEU A 194 -6.94 9.04 -6.65
CA LEU A 194 -6.22 10.24 -7.10
C LEU A 194 -7.24 11.26 -7.59
N LEU A 195 -7.17 12.48 -7.07
CA LEU A 195 -8.07 13.57 -7.42
C LEU A 195 -7.27 14.71 -8.05
N THR A 196 -7.79 15.30 -9.13
CA THR A 196 -7.26 16.54 -9.71
C THR A 196 -8.40 17.51 -10.04
N HIS A 197 -8.07 18.79 -10.11
CA HIS A 197 -8.99 19.87 -10.47
C HIS A 197 -8.20 21.01 -11.11
N PRO A 198 -8.67 21.68 -12.18
CA PRO A 198 -7.92 22.72 -12.91
C PRO A 198 -7.51 23.94 -12.04
N LYS A 199 -8.32 24.31 -11.05
CA LYS A 199 -7.97 25.32 -10.03
C LYS A 199 -6.73 25.00 -9.17
N TYR A 200 -6.22 23.75 -9.19
CA TYR A 200 -5.02 23.36 -8.46
C TYR A 200 -3.95 22.80 -9.39
N THR A 201 -2.89 23.58 -9.57
CA THR A 201 -1.69 23.26 -10.37
C THR A 201 -0.42 23.52 -9.57
N SER A 202 0.75 23.14 -10.13
CA SER A 202 2.05 23.40 -9.50
C SER A 202 2.38 24.89 -9.33
N GLN A 203 1.68 25.76 -10.06
CA GLN A 203 1.86 27.22 -10.04
C GLN A 203 0.89 27.94 -9.09
N THR A 204 -0.12 27.25 -8.60
CA THR A 204 -1.11 27.83 -7.67
C THR A 204 -0.81 27.42 -6.25
N GLU A 205 -1.20 28.26 -5.28
CA GLU A 205 -1.20 27.85 -3.87
C GLU A 205 -2.08 26.62 -3.64
N LYS A 206 -1.79 25.87 -2.57
CA LYS A 206 -2.58 24.70 -2.18
C LYS A 206 -4.05 25.11 -2.00
N GLN A 207 -4.94 24.27 -2.53
CA GLN A 207 -6.38 24.47 -2.50
C GLN A 207 -7.06 23.45 -1.58
N PRO A 208 -6.90 23.53 -0.24
CA PRO A 208 -7.44 22.54 0.70
C PRO A 208 -8.95 22.37 0.57
N LYS A 209 -9.66 23.47 0.25
CA LYS A 209 -11.11 23.49 0.07
C LYS A 209 -11.60 22.53 -1.02
N LEU A 210 -10.79 22.24 -2.04
CA LEU A 210 -11.19 21.29 -3.10
C LEU A 210 -11.31 19.88 -2.53
N LEU A 211 -10.30 19.42 -1.79
CA LEU A 211 -10.37 18.12 -1.12
C LEU A 211 -11.45 18.11 -0.05
N HIS A 212 -11.59 19.20 0.72
CA HIS A 212 -12.55 19.27 1.82
C HIS A 212 -13.99 19.18 1.32
N ALA A 213 -14.32 19.87 0.22
CA ALA A 213 -15.64 19.78 -0.40
C ALA A 213 -15.98 18.35 -0.84
N VAL A 214 -15.02 17.63 -1.45
CA VAL A 214 -15.23 16.22 -1.83
C VAL A 214 -15.47 15.34 -0.61
N VAL A 215 -14.66 15.48 0.44
CA VAL A 215 -14.83 14.69 1.66
C VAL A 215 -16.18 14.99 2.34
N GLU A 216 -16.52 16.27 2.50
CA GLU A 216 -17.78 16.70 3.14
C GLU A 216 -19.01 16.23 2.36
N HIS A 217 -18.94 16.25 1.02
CA HIS A 217 -20.01 15.73 0.19
C HIS A 217 -20.17 14.21 0.34
N LEU A 218 -19.06 13.46 0.29
CA LEU A 218 -19.09 12.01 0.50
C LEU A 218 -19.54 11.61 1.92
N GLU A 219 -19.27 12.44 2.93
CA GLU A 219 -19.83 12.31 4.28
C GLU A 219 -21.35 12.57 4.28
N SER A 220 -21.80 13.61 3.56
CA SER A 220 -23.22 14.00 3.51
C SER A 220 -24.14 12.96 2.85
N VAL A 221 -23.63 12.23 1.85
CA VAL A 221 -24.34 11.11 1.21
C VAL A 221 -24.16 9.80 1.98
N GLY A 222 -23.48 9.82 3.12
CA GLY A 222 -23.28 8.65 3.99
C GLY A 222 -22.30 7.62 3.45
N PHE A 223 -21.50 7.94 2.42
CA PHE A 223 -20.49 7.03 1.89
C PHE A 223 -19.23 7.02 2.76
N VAL A 224 -18.72 8.20 3.15
CA VAL A 224 -17.63 8.31 4.13
C VAL A 224 -18.22 8.34 5.54
N THR A 225 -17.81 7.39 6.38
CA THR A 225 -18.38 7.17 7.72
C THR A 225 -17.50 7.69 8.85
N ASP A 226 -16.17 7.65 8.67
CA ASP A 226 -15.22 8.08 9.70
C ASP A 226 -13.96 8.68 9.07
N THR A 227 -13.37 9.68 9.74
CA THR A 227 -12.10 10.30 9.33
C THR A 227 -10.96 9.79 10.22
N LEU A 228 -9.87 9.27 9.64
CA LEU A 228 -8.62 8.99 10.38
C LEU A 228 -7.71 10.22 10.40
N SER A 229 -7.56 10.88 9.26
CA SER A 229 -6.81 12.14 9.12
C SER A 229 -7.26 12.91 7.87
N LYS A 230 -7.40 14.23 7.99
CA LYS A 230 -7.77 15.14 6.88
C LYS A 230 -6.76 16.30 6.86
N GLY A 231 -6.01 16.42 5.76
CA GLY A 231 -5.09 17.55 5.50
C GLY A 231 -5.50 18.33 4.26
N ASP A 232 -4.59 19.16 3.74
CA ASP A 232 -4.89 20.00 2.55
C ASP A 232 -5.00 19.18 1.27
N THR A 233 -4.16 18.16 1.13
CA THR A 233 -4.03 17.38 -0.11
C THR A 233 -4.21 15.89 0.08
N LYS A 234 -4.40 15.41 1.31
CA LYS A 234 -4.59 13.99 1.61
C LYS A 234 -5.68 13.82 2.65
N PHE A 235 -6.59 12.90 2.36
CA PHE A 235 -7.57 12.36 3.28
C PHE A 235 -7.33 10.87 3.47
N MET A 236 -7.50 10.39 4.69
CA MET A 236 -7.53 8.99 5.06
C MET A 236 -8.76 8.78 5.93
N GLY A 237 -9.67 7.90 5.53
CA GLY A 237 -10.91 7.65 6.24
C GLY A 237 -11.48 6.25 6.07
N VAL A 238 -12.75 6.13 6.38
CA VAL A 238 -13.53 4.91 6.30
C VAL A 238 -14.74 5.20 5.43
N CYS A 239 -15.05 4.28 4.54
CA CYS A 239 -16.25 4.34 3.71
C CYS A 239 -17.04 3.04 3.76
N GLN A 240 -18.31 3.10 3.43
CA GLN A 240 -19.17 1.93 3.34
C GLN A 240 -20.16 2.16 2.20
N LEU A 241 -20.35 1.14 1.35
CA LEU A 241 -21.46 1.16 0.41
C LEU A 241 -22.76 0.98 1.20
N GLN A 242 -23.78 1.76 0.86
CA GLN A 242 -25.11 1.57 1.44
C GLN A 242 -25.73 0.31 0.81
N PRO A 243 -26.35 -0.59 1.61
CA PRO A 243 -27.01 -1.76 1.07
C PRO A 243 -28.19 -1.34 0.17
N SER A 244 -28.33 -2.01 -0.97
CA SER A 244 -29.52 -1.90 -1.82
C SER A 244 -30.44 -3.11 -1.61
N ASP A 245 -31.72 -3.00 -1.99
CA ASP A 245 -32.69 -4.09 -1.89
C ASP A 245 -32.26 -5.37 -2.67
N ASP A 246 -31.34 -5.22 -3.62
CA ASP A 246 -30.79 -6.30 -4.45
C ASP A 246 -29.53 -6.97 -3.86
N ASP A 247 -28.99 -6.47 -2.74
CA ASP A 247 -27.76 -7.00 -2.14
C ASP A 247 -28.07 -8.07 -1.06
N GLU A 248 -27.40 -9.22 -1.17
CA GLU A 248 -27.61 -10.38 -0.27
C GLU A 248 -26.96 -10.23 1.12
N GLU A 249 -25.94 -9.37 1.24
CA GLU A 249 -25.19 -9.14 2.49
C GLU A 249 -24.89 -7.64 2.68
N GLU A 250 -24.79 -7.20 3.95
CA GLU A 250 -24.34 -5.85 4.29
C GLU A 250 -22.87 -5.64 3.89
N TYR A 251 -22.57 -4.47 3.31
CA TYR A 251 -21.19 -4.10 2.99
C TYR A 251 -20.41 -3.81 4.27
N LEU A 252 -19.14 -4.16 4.26
CA LEU A 252 -18.22 -3.86 5.35
C LEU A 252 -17.65 -2.44 5.20
N HIS A 253 -17.24 -1.87 6.32
CA HIS A 253 -16.45 -0.65 6.37
C HIS A 253 -15.08 -0.89 5.74
N ARG A 254 -14.76 -0.08 4.74
CA ARG A 254 -13.53 -0.14 3.97
C ARG A 254 -12.67 1.08 4.24
N ARG A 255 -11.35 0.88 4.16
CA ARG A 255 -10.40 1.99 4.18
C ARG A 255 -10.44 2.73 2.85
N ILE A 256 -10.42 4.05 2.92
CA ILE A 256 -10.37 4.95 1.77
C ILE A 256 -9.26 6.00 1.96
N ASP A 257 -8.46 6.19 0.91
CA ASP A 257 -7.45 7.24 0.82
C ASP A 257 -7.72 8.11 -0.41
N ILE A 258 -7.90 9.42 -0.21
CA ILE A 258 -8.07 10.40 -1.29
C ILE A 258 -6.85 11.31 -1.33
N ARG A 259 -6.24 11.44 -2.50
CA ARG A 259 -5.04 12.25 -2.71
C ARG A 259 -5.29 13.29 -3.80
N LEU A 260 -5.40 14.55 -3.40
CA LEU A 260 -5.42 15.69 -4.31
C LEU A 260 -4.00 15.98 -4.80
N ILE A 261 -3.79 15.97 -6.12
CA ILE A 261 -2.53 16.26 -6.80
C ILE A 261 -2.71 17.44 -7.76
N PRO A 262 -1.68 18.30 -7.94
CA PRO A 262 -1.70 19.32 -8.99
C PRO A 262 -2.01 18.70 -10.35
N LYS A 263 -2.97 19.29 -11.08
CA LYS A 263 -3.48 18.71 -12.34
C LYS A 263 -2.38 18.48 -13.38
N ASP A 264 -1.44 19.41 -13.49
CA ASP A 264 -0.28 19.38 -14.38
C ASP A 264 0.79 18.35 -13.97
N GLN A 265 0.65 17.72 -12.80
CA GLN A 265 1.54 16.68 -12.29
C GLN A 265 0.86 15.30 -12.24
N TYR A 266 -0.28 15.15 -12.91
CA TYR A 266 -1.11 13.94 -12.91
C TYR A 266 -0.29 12.67 -13.19
N TYR A 267 0.58 12.65 -14.19
CA TYR A 267 1.31 11.45 -14.58
C TYR A 267 2.30 10.95 -13.51
N CYS A 268 2.96 11.86 -12.78
CA CYS A 268 3.78 11.47 -11.63
C CYS A 268 2.91 10.98 -10.47
N GLY A 269 1.76 11.64 -10.24
CA GLY A 269 0.81 11.29 -9.19
C GLY A 269 0.17 9.92 -9.39
N VAL A 270 -0.35 9.65 -10.60
CA VAL A 270 -0.98 8.37 -10.95
C VAL A 270 0.04 7.24 -10.97
N LEU A 271 1.28 7.47 -11.41
CA LEU A 271 2.35 6.48 -11.33
C LEU A 271 2.62 6.09 -9.86
N TYR A 272 2.80 7.09 -9.00
CA TYR A 272 2.98 6.88 -7.55
C TYR A 272 1.80 6.11 -6.95
N PHE A 273 0.57 6.52 -7.22
CA PHE A 273 -0.58 5.96 -6.52
C PHE A 273 -1.04 4.63 -7.12
N THR A 274 -0.66 4.31 -8.37
CA THR A 274 -0.85 2.98 -8.96
C THR A 274 0.02 1.93 -8.27
N GLY A 275 1.25 2.26 -7.90
CA GLY A 275 2.17 1.33 -7.22
C GLY A 275 2.54 0.08 -8.04
N SER A 276 2.87 -1.05 -7.43
CA SER A 276 2.89 -1.33 -5.97
C SER A 276 3.94 -0.53 -5.19
N ASP A 277 3.94 -0.63 -3.86
CA ASP A 277 4.93 0.04 -3.01
C ASP A 277 6.37 -0.45 -3.32
N ILE A 278 6.53 -1.74 -3.60
CA ILE A 278 7.81 -2.33 -4.01
C ILE A 278 8.21 -1.84 -5.40
N PHE A 279 7.28 -1.82 -6.36
CA PHE A 279 7.52 -1.26 -7.70
C PHE A 279 8.03 0.18 -7.63
N ASN A 280 7.34 1.03 -6.86
CA ASN A 280 7.72 2.43 -6.68
C ASN A 280 9.12 2.56 -6.07
N LYS A 281 9.44 1.76 -5.05
CA LYS A 281 10.78 1.76 -4.44
C LYS A 281 11.84 1.39 -5.46
N ASN A 282 11.65 0.28 -6.19
CA ASN A 282 12.59 -0.19 -7.20
C ASN A 282 12.77 0.84 -8.32
N MET A 283 11.67 1.40 -8.84
CA MET A 283 11.71 2.41 -9.90
C MET A 283 12.41 3.69 -9.45
N ARG A 284 12.16 4.17 -8.23
CA ARG A 284 12.84 5.35 -7.67
C ARG A 284 14.33 5.09 -7.41
N THR A 285 14.70 3.90 -6.95
CA THR A 285 16.11 3.51 -6.81
C THR A 285 16.82 3.48 -8.16
N HIS A 286 16.20 2.88 -9.18
CA HIS A 286 16.73 2.88 -10.55
C HIS A 286 16.82 4.31 -11.13
N ALA A 287 15.86 5.17 -10.83
CA ALA A 287 15.92 6.59 -11.21
C ALA A 287 17.18 7.26 -10.61
N LEU A 288 17.47 7.04 -9.33
CA LEU A 288 18.67 7.58 -8.67
C LEU A 288 19.96 7.08 -9.34
N GLU A 289 20.03 5.80 -9.67
CA GLU A 289 21.17 5.20 -10.41
C GLU A 289 21.33 5.80 -11.81
N LYS A 290 20.24 6.25 -12.42
CA LYS A 290 20.22 6.97 -13.71
C LYS A 290 20.42 8.48 -13.58
N GLY A 291 20.66 9.00 -12.38
CA GLY A 291 20.87 10.42 -12.15
C GLY A 291 19.59 11.24 -12.11
N PHE A 292 18.47 10.65 -11.68
CA PHE A 292 17.19 11.33 -11.50
C PHE A 292 16.63 11.10 -10.10
N THR A 293 15.84 12.04 -9.60
CA THR A 293 14.97 11.82 -8.43
C THR A 293 13.51 11.88 -8.88
N LEU A 294 12.70 10.93 -8.40
CA LEU A 294 11.30 10.76 -8.77
C LEU A 294 10.43 10.74 -7.51
N ASN A 295 9.43 11.61 -7.46
CA ASN A 295 8.38 11.62 -6.44
C ASN A 295 6.99 11.66 -7.10
N GLU A 296 5.93 11.81 -6.30
CA GLU A 296 4.55 11.88 -6.80
C GLU A 296 4.21 13.17 -7.57
N TYR A 297 5.14 14.12 -7.66
CA TYR A 297 4.94 15.42 -8.28
C TYR A 297 5.74 15.56 -9.56
N THR A 298 7.02 15.16 -9.54
CA THR A 298 7.97 15.45 -10.60
C THR A 298 9.06 14.38 -10.70
N ILE A 299 9.63 14.25 -11.90
CA ILE A 299 10.97 13.70 -12.11
C ILE A 299 11.94 14.86 -12.36
N ARG A 300 13.10 14.84 -11.70
CA ARG A 300 14.13 15.89 -11.77
C ARG A 300 15.50 15.28 -12.00
N PRO A 301 16.37 15.87 -12.84
CA PRO A 301 17.75 15.43 -12.95
C PRO A 301 18.51 15.76 -11.67
N LEU A 302 19.51 14.94 -11.32
CA LEU A 302 20.45 15.20 -10.24
C LEU A 302 21.72 15.80 -10.86
N GLY A 303 22.08 16.99 -10.39
CA GLY A 303 23.35 17.62 -10.76
C GLY A 303 24.55 16.86 -10.19
N VAL A 304 25.77 17.26 -10.59
CA VAL A 304 27.03 16.65 -10.09
C VAL A 304 27.19 16.68 -8.57
N THR A 305 26.49 17.61 -7.90
CA THR A 305 26.47 17.76 -6.44
C THR A 305 25.42 16.89 -5.75
N GLY A 306 24.57 16.17 -6.50
CA GLY A 306 23.42 15.43 -5.98
C GLY A 306 22.19 16.30 -5.68
N VAL A 307 22.22 17.59 -6.02
CA VAL A 307 21.08 18.49 -5.88
C VAL A 307 20.11 18.28 -7.05
N ALA A 308 18.81 18.20 -6.76
CA ALA A 308 17.77 18.09 -7.77
C ALA A 308 17.64 19.40 -8.56
N GLY A 309 17.72 19.30 -9.88
CA GLY A 309 17.44 20.40 -10.80
C GLY A 309 15.95 20.66 -11.01
N GLU A 310 15.63 21.37 -12.08
CA GLU A 310 14.25 21.69 -12.44
C GLU A 310 13.42 20.46 -12.87
N PRO A 311 12.09 20.48 -12.66
CA PRO A 311 11.19 19.44 -13.17
C PRO A 311 11.31 19.24 -14.67
N LEU A 312 11.40 17.98 -15.11
CA LEU A 312 11.31 17.64 -16.53
C LEU A 312 9.85 17.63 -16.98
N LEU A 313 9.63 17.89 -18.27
CA LEU A 313 8.32 17.79 -18.89
C LEU A 313 7.85 16.32 -18.92
N VAL A 314 6.62 16.08 -18.46
CA VAL A 314 5.99 14.76 -18.45
C VAL A 314 4.56 14.91 -18.95
N ASP A 315 4.27 14.31 -20.09
CA ASP A 315 2.94 14.30 -20.74
C ASP A 315 2.35 12.88 -20.85
N SER A 316 3.06 11.89 -20.31
CA SER A 316 2.55 10.53 -20.14
C SER A 316 3.25 9.80 -18.99
N GLU A 317 2.64 8.72 -18.48
CA GLU A 317 3.36 7.82 -17.57
C GLU A 317 4.63 7.26 -18.24
N LYS A 318 4.58 7.01 -19.56
CA LYS A 318 5.68 6.42 -20.34
C LYS A 318 6.90 7.33 -20.39
N ASP A 319 6.75 8.65 -20.42
CA ASP A 319 7.89 9.58 -20.44
C ASP A 319 8.79 9.38 -19.22
N ILE A 320 8.18 9.12 -18.06
CA ILE A 320 8.91 8.84 -16.80
C ILE A 320 9.76 7.56 -16.95
N PHE A 321 9.24 6.53 -17.61
CA PHE A 321 9.99 5.30 -17.90
C PHE A 321 11.10 5.55 -18.92
N ASP A 322 10.85 6.37 -19.94
CA ASP A 322 11.82 6.69 -20.98
C ASP A 322 13.02 7.46 -20.40
N TYR A 323 12.81 8.46 -19.53
CA TYR A 323 13.89 9.22 -18.87
C TYR A 323 14.88 8.31 -18.12
N ILE A 324 14.35 7.31 -17.42
CA ILE A 324 15.17 6.37 -16.63
C ILE A 324 15.60 5.14 -17.46
N GLN A 325 15.42 5.17 -18.79
CA GLN A 325 15.80 4.09 -19.71
C GLN A 325 15.18 2.75 -19.33
N TYR A 326 13.90 2.75 -19.01
CA TYR A 326 13.17 1.57 -18.60
C TYR A 326 12.04 1.28 -19.58
N LYS A 327 11.85 0.01 -19.93
CA LYS A 327 10.74 -0.35 -20.81
C LYS A 327 9.43 -0.08 -20.07
N TYR A 328 8.50 0.58 -20.75
CA TYR A 328 7.17 0.82 -20.18
C TYR A 328 6.52 -0.48 -19.73
N ARG A 329 5.96 -0.46 -18.54
CA ARG A 329 5.20 -1.57 -17.94
C ARG A 329 3.80 -1.09 -17.68
N GLU A 330 2.82 -1.82 -18.18
CA GLU A 330 1.41 -1.53 -17.92
C GLU A 330 1.11 -1.66 -16.41
N PRO A 331 0.10 -0.96 -15.87
CA PRO A 331 -0.27 -1.05 -14.45
C PRO A 331 -0.38 -2.49 -13.92
N LYS A 332 -0.96 -3.40 -14.69
CA LYS A 332 -1.09 -4.83 -14.32
C LYS A 332 0.23 -5.55 -14.12
N ASP A 333 1.28 -5.09 -14.79
CA ASP A 333 2.62 -5.66 -14.70
C ASP A 333 3.44 -5.04 -13.57
N ARG A 334 2.87 -4.12 -12.77
CA ARG A 334 3.54 -3.42 -11.65
C ARG A 334 3.17 -3.97 -10.27
N SER A 335 2.45 -5.09 -10.22
CA SER A 335 2.15 -5.81 -8.98
C SER A 335 3.40 -6.55 -8.51
N GLU A 336 4.31 -5.79 -7.88
CA GLU A 336 5.56 -6.28 -7.30
C GLU A 336 5.46 -6.62 -5.84
#